data_AF-A0A085ZFA6-F1
#
_entry.id   AF-A0A085ZFA6-F1
#
_cell.length_a   1.000
_cell.length_b   1.000
_cell.length_c   1.000
_cell.angle_alpha   90.00
_cell.angle_beta   90.00
_cell.angle_gamma   90.00
#
_symmetry.space_group_name_H-M   'P 1'
#
loop_
_entity.id
_entity.type
_entity.pdbx_description
1 polymer ?
#
loop_
_entity_poly.entity_id
_entity_poly.type
_entity_poly.pdbx_seq_one_letter_code
_entity_poly.pdbx_strand_id
1 'polypeptide(L)'
;MKLIFIITLFTLISCNKQIKKSTMEYTENEILEQLDLAFKGEPSKYYPKVRPQDIKYNFFLDLEHGYCETAGNRIHLYADEKQWAIVFEKSGYQNRATRAEIELDYIGNCIEYPVDKYPERNYITNANNIVLIDSDEYARIENKQAGNDLETFELIDENTKEIKVRNKLIPFNNNYKDYEKIGIELRDYDNPKKLIGFGDLIRYFNEINPSLISASEEEIKKYIPKNLKKLMTIDEFHYDPSTSPSKQETYKLISKILVTKNTSYWKPSLESNNNWKNWESGNL
;
A
#
# COMPACT_ATOMS: atom_id res chain seq x y z
N MET A 1 -24.59 42.02 73.26
CA MET A 1 -23.98 40.87 72.55
C MET A 1 -24.90 40.46 71.41
N LYS A 2 -24.62 40.88 70.17
CA LYS A 2 -25.38 40.48 68.98
C LYS A 2 -24.51 39.51 68.17
N LEU A 3 -24.99 38.28 67.98
CA LEU A 3 -24.37 37.28 67.12
C LEU A 3 -24.73 37.60 65.66
N ILE A 4 -23.74 37.75 64.80
CA ILE A 4 -23.91 37.91 63.34
C ILE A 4 -23.64 36.55 62.71
N PHE A 5 -24.64 35.95 62.07
CA PHE A 5 -24.50 34.79 61.21
C PHE A 5 -24.10 35.26 59.80
N ILE A 6 -22.94 34.82 59.32
CA ILE A 6 -22.53 34.98 57.92
C ILE A 6 -22.82 33.65 57.22
N ILE A 7 -23.78 33.66 56.30
CA ILE A 7 -24.06 32.55 55.39
C ILE A 7 -23.35 32.86 54.07
N THR A 8 -22.26 32.16 53.80
CA THR A 8 -21.58 32.17 52.50
C THR A 8 -22.32 31.27 51.52
N LEU A 9 -22.89 31.87 50.48
CA LEU A 9 -23.57 31.19 49.38
C LEU A 9 -22.52 30.77 48.32
N PHE A 10 -22.26 29.46 48.20
CA PHE A 10 -21.44 28.91 47.12
C PHE A 10 -22.31 28.74 45.87
N THR A 11 -22.05 29.55 44.84
CA THR A 11 -22.62 29.36 43.50
C THR A 11 -21.77 28.37 42.71
N LEU A 12 -22.29 27.15 42.55
CA LEU A 12 -21.74 26.16 41.62
C LEU A 12 -22.03 26.59 40.18
N ILE A 13 -21.02 27.15 39.50
CA ILE A 13 -21.05 27.38 38.06
C ILE A 13 -20.87 26.02 37.37
N SER A 14 -21.97 25.37 37.01
CA SER A 14 -21.97 24.20 36.13
C SER A 14 -21.59 24.66 34.72
N CYS A 15 -20.34 24.41 34.33
CA CYS A 15 -19.87 24.61 32.97
C CYS A 15 -20.43 23.47 32.10
N ASN A 16 -21.65 23.65 31.58
CA ASN A 16 -22.28 22.71 30.67
C ASN A 16 -21.60 22.83 29.30
N LYS A 17 -20.42 22.19 29.14
CA LYS A 17 -19.79 21.97 27.84
C LYS A 17 -20.70 21.00 27.07
N GLN A 18 -21.64 21.54 26.31
CA GLN A 18 -22.26 20.80 25.21
C GLN A 18 -21.12 20.31 24.32
N ILE A 19 -20.81 19.02 24.44
CA ILE A 19 -19.95 18.32 23.49
C ILE A 19 -20.70 18.43 22.16
N LYS A 20 -20.26 19.36 21.30
CA LYS A 20 -20.69 19.41 19.91
C LYS A 20 -20.35 18.05 19.34
N LYS A 21 -21.36 17.19 19.19
CA LYS A 21 -21.22 15.91 18.50
C LYS A 21 -20.84 16.29 17.07
N SER A 22 -19.57 16.15 16.73
CA SER A 22 -19.12 16.47 15.39
C SER A 22 -19.86 15.55 14.43
N THR A 23 -20.65 16.13 13.54
CA THR A 23 -21.33 15.40 12.48
C THR A 23 -20.25 14.96 11.50
N MET A 24 -20.16 13.65 11.22
CA MET A 24 -19.26 13.15 10.18
C MET A 24 -19.72 13.70 8.83
N GLU A 25 -18.79 14.22 8.03
CA GLU A 25 -19.11 14.80 6.71
C GLU A 25 -19.16 13.76 5.57
N TYR A 26 -18.76 12.52 5.86
CA TYR A 26 -18.75 11.41 4.92
C TYR A 26 -19.45 10.17 5.51
N THR A 27 -19.91 9.28 4.63
CA THR A 27 -20.70 8.09 5.00
C THR A 27 -20.05 6.79 4.51
N GLU A 28 -20.47 5.65 5.05
CA GLU A 28 -20.00 4.33 4.60
C GLU A 28 -20.30 4.12 3.12
N ASN A 29 -21.50 4.51 2.66
CA ASN A 29 -21.92 4.38 1.26
C ASN A 29 -21.04 5.22 0.32
N GLU A 30 -20.69 6.43 0.72
CA GLU A 30 -19.81 7.29 -0.08
C GLU A 30 -18.43 6.65 -0.24
N ILE A 31 -17.84 6.14 0.85
CA ILE A 31 -16.53 5.47 0.82
C ILE A 31 -16.57 4.27 -0.13
N LEU A 32 -17.60 3.43 -0.01
CA LEU A 32 -17.77 2.24 -0.86
C LEU A 32 -17.97 2.62 -2.34
N GLU A 33 -18.70 3.70 -2.63
CA GLU A 33 -18.84 4.23 -3.99
C GLU A 33 -17.48 4.67 -4.56
N GLN A 34 -16.63 5.34 -3.76
CA GLN A 34 -15.29 5.73 -4.23
C GLN A 34 -14.39 4.52 -4.52
N LEU A 35 -14.49 3.47 -3.70
CA LEU A 35 -13.75 2.23 -3.92
C LEU A 35 -14.22 1.50 -5.19
N ASP A 36 -15.53 1.44 -5.43
CA ASP A 36 -16.11 0.87 -6.65
C ASP A 36 -15.68 1.64 -7.91
N LEU A 37 -15.57 2.96 -7.83
CA LEU A 37 -15.09 3.81 -8.94
C LEU A 37 -13.62 3.50 -9.26
N ALA A 38 -12.75 3.45 -8.25
CA ALA A 38 -11.35 3.08 -8.45
C ALA A 38 -11.19 1.67 -9.00
N PHE A 39 -11.96 0.71 -8.48
CA PHE A 39 -11.98 -0.67 -8.99
C PHE A 39 -12.36 -0.75 -10.49
N LYS A 40 -13.16 0.20 -10.99
CA LYS A 40 -13.54 0.29 -12.42
C LYS A 40 -12.61 1.14 -13.27
N GLY A 41 -11.58 1.75 -12.69
CA GLY A 41 -10.74 2.73 -13.40
C GLY A 41 -11.42 4.09 -13.60
N GLU A 42 -12.56 4.34 -12.96
CA GLU A 42 -13.38 5.54 -13.17
C GLU A 42 -12.98 6.64 -12.18
N PRO A 43 -12.53 7.83 -12.62
CA PRO A 43 -12.14 8.89 -11.71
C PRO A 43 -13.33 9.41 -10.91
N SER A 44 -13.10 9.65 -9.62
CA SER A 44 -14.17 10.09 -8.74
C SER A 44 -14.41 11.61 -8.74
N LYS A 45 -15.45 12.05 -8.03
CA LYS A 45 -15.76 13.48 -7.84
C LYS A 45 -14.65 14.28 -7.15
N TYR A 46 -13.71 13.59 -6.49
CA TYR A 46 -12.59 14.21 -5.77
C TYR A 46 -11.38 14.48 -6.67
N TYR A 47 -11.32 13.90 -7.87
CA TYR A 47 -10.29 14.25 -8.84
C TYR A 47 -10.40 15.73 -9.21
N PRO A 48 -9.27 16.40 -9.50
CA PRO A 48 -9.29 17.78 -9.94
C PRO A 48 -10.16 17.95 -11.20
N LYS A 49 -10.71 19.15 -11.36
CA LYS A 49 -11.31 19.58 -12.63
C LYS A 49 -10.19 19.77 -13.64
N VAL A 50 -10.33 19.16 -14.80
CA VAL A 50 -9.27 19.10 -15.82
C VAL A 50 -9.82 19.52 -17.17
N ARG A 51 -8.91 19.77 -18.13
CA ARG A 51 -9.28 20.07 -19.51
C ARG A 51 -9.75 18.80 -20.23
N PRO A 52 -10.52 18.89 -21.32
CA PRO A 52 -11.04 17.71 -22.02
C PRO A 52 -9.97 16.71 -22.51
N GLN A 53 -8.74 17.19 -22.77
CA GLN A 53 -7.64 16.37 -23.25
C GLN A 53 -6.74 15.78 -22.15
N ASP A 54 -6.95 16.19 -20.90
CA ASP A 54 -6.19 15.68 -19.76
C ASP A 54 -6.66 14.25 -19.46
N ILE A 55 -5.71 13.39 -19.06
CA ILE A 55 -5.95 11.97 -18.80
C ILE A 55 -5.98 11.74 -17.30
N LYS A 56 -6.93 10.94 -16.83
CA LYS A 56 -7.05 10.53 -15.43
C LYS A 56 -6.90 9.01 -15.35
N TYR A 57 -6.00 8.56 -14.49
CA TYR A 57 -5.87 7.16 -14.11
C TYR A 57 -6.36 6.99 -12.68
N ASN A 58 -7.28 6.05 -12.47
CA ASN A 58 -7.75 5.70 -11.15
C ASN A 58 -7.45 4.21 -10.90
N PHE A 59 -6.36 3.94 -10.22
CA PHE A 59 -5.90 2.61 -9.92
C PHE A 59 -6.52 2.08 -8.63
N PHE A 60 -6.56 0.77 -8.54
CA PHE A 60 -6.97 0.00 -7.39
C PHE A 60 -5.95 -1.10 -7.17
N LEU A 61 -5.82 -1.59 -5.93
CA LEU A 61 -4.91 -2.67 -5.60
C LEU A 61 -5.12 -3.87 -6.53
N ASP A 62 -4.07 -4.25 -7.24
CA ASP A 62 -4.02 -5.43 -8.09
C ASP A 62 -2.89 -6.36 -7.63
N LEU A 63 -3.26 -7.49 -7.01
CA LEU A 63 -2.32 -8.51 -6.53
C LEU A 63 -1.84 -9.45 -7.64
N GLU A 64 -2.53 -9.50 -8.79
CA GLU A 64 -2.23 -10.36 -9.95
C GLU A 64 -1.63 -9.57 -11.12
N HIS A 65 -1.05 -8.40 -10.82
CA HIS A 65 -0.53 -7.50 -11.83
C HIS A 65 0.52 -8.19 -12.72
N GLY A 66 0.25 -8.24 -14.03
CA GLY A 66 1.03 -9.05 -14.97
C GLY A 66 2.51 -8.65 -15.11
N TYR A 67 2.86 -7.40 -14.82
CA TYR A 67 4.27 -6.93 -14.89
C TYR A 67 4.94 -6.78 -13.52
N CYS A 68 4.24 -7.10 -12.44
CA CYS A 68 4.76 -6.95 -11.08
C CYS A 68 4.71 -8.31 -10.39
N GLU A 69 5.86 -8.91 -10.09
CA GLU A 69 5.92 -10.05 -9.18
C GLU A 69 5.65 -9.55 -7.75
N THR A 70 4.39 -9.66 -7.33
CA THR A 70 3.92 -9.19 -6.04
C THR A 70 4.61 -9.96 -4.91
N ALA A 71 5.02 -9.24 -3.87
CA ALA A 71 5.65 -9.78 -2.67
C ALA A 71 4.90 -9.37 -1.40
N GLY A 72 4.86 -8.08 -1.08
CA GLY A 72 4.20 -7.56 0.13
C GLY A 72 3.04 -6.64 -0.20
N ASN A 73 1.99 -6.62 0.62
CA ASN A 73 0.87 -5.68 0.45
C ASN A 73 0.16 -5.38 1.77
N ARG A 74 -0.43 -4.18 1.88
CA ARG A 74 -1.08 -3.64 3.08
C ARG A 74 -2.16 -2.63 2.73
N ILE A 75 -3.05 -2.35 3.69
CA ILE A 75 -4.04 -1.27 3.60
C ILE A 75 -3.86 -0.32 4.79
N HIS A 76 -3.68 0.97 4.52
CA HIS A 76 -3.55 2.01 5.53
C HIS A 76 -4.79 2.88 5.61
N LEU A 77 -5.33 3.06 6.82
CA LEU A 77 -6.56 3.82 7.05
C LEU A 77 -6.28 5.12 7.79
N TYR A 78 -6.78 6.23 7.26
CA TYR A 78 -6.63 7.57 7.80
C TYR A 78 -7.98 8.28 7.87
N ALA A 79 -8.30 8.94 8.98
CA ALA A 79 -9.54 9.70 9.07
C ALA A 79 -9.60 10.69 10.24
N ASP A 80 -10.38 11.76 10.05
CA ASP A 80 -10.91 12.65 11.08
C ASP A 80 -12.42 12.88 10.87
N GLU A 81 -13.02 13.95 11.40
CA GLU A 81 -14.46 14.22 11.23
C GLU A 81 -14.87 14.59 9.79
N LYS A 82 -13.92 15.03 8.96
CA LYS A 82 -14.15 15.62 7.64
C LYS A 82 -13.39 14.93 6.53
N GLN A 83 -12.21 14.43 6.83
CA GLN A 83 -11.25 13.90 5.88
C GLN A 83 -11.07 12.41 6.12
N TRP A 84 -10.95 11.66 5.03
CA TRP A 84 -10.59 10.25 5.07
C TRP A 84 -9.71 9.88 3.87
N ALA A 85 -8.85 8.90 4.08
CA ALA A 85 -8.05 8.28 3.03
C ALA A 85 -7.80 6.80 3.34
N ILE A 86 -7.77 6.02 2.28
CA ILE A 86 -7.28 4.66 2.20
C ILE A 86 -6.06 4.71 1.30
N VAL A 87 -4.95 4.12 1.74
CA VAL A 87 -3.78 3.91 0.87
C VAL A 87 -3.54 2.42 0.80
N PHE A 88 -3.66 1.85 -0.39
CA PHE A 88 -3.23 0.49 -0.67
C PHE A 88 -1.74 0.52 -0.97
N GLU A 89 -0.98 -0.35 -0.31
CA GLU A 89 0.45 -0.55 -0.53
C GLU A 89 0.66 -1.91 -1.17
N LYS A 90 1.42 -1.96 -2.26
CA LYS A 90 1.90 -3.18 -2.90
C LYS A 90 3.38 -3.03 -3.20
N SER A 91 4.18 -4.04 -2.88
CA SER A 91 5.61 -4.09 -3.17
C SER A 91 5.92 -5.33 -3.97
N GLY A 92 6.86 -5.22 -4.90
CA GLY A 92 7.22 -6.32 -5.79
C GLY A 92 8.32 -5.94 -6.77
N TYR A 93 8.63 -6.87 -7.68
CA TYR A 93 9.58 -6.65 -8.77
C TYR A 93 8.83 -6.35 -10.08
N GLN A 94 9.13 -5.20 -10.69
CA GLN A 94 8.55 -4.78 -11.97
C GLN A 94 9.43 -5.21 -13.14
N ASN A 95 9.05 -6.27 -13.84
CA ASN A 95 9.87 -6.91 -14.86
C ASN A 95 10.13 -6.02 -16.10
N ARG A 96 9.19 -5.13 -16.48
CA ARG A 96 9.35 -4.19 -17.60
C ARG A 96 10.22 -2.98 -17.28
N ALA A 97 10.30 -2.61 -16.01
CA ALA A 97 11.10 -1.48 -15.55
C ALA A 97 12.43 -1.91 -14.93
N THR A 98 12.67 -3.23 -14.80
CA THR A 98 13.83 -3.85 -14.16
C THR A 98 14.13 -3.18 -12.83
N ARG A 99 13.12 -3.08 -11.96
CA ARG A 99 13.24 -2.44 -10.65
C ARG A 99 12.27 -3.05 -9.65
N ALA A 100 12.66 -3.08 -8.38
CA ALA A 100 11.74 -3.37 -7.30
C ALA A 100 11.17 -2.06 -6.81
N GLU A 101 9.87 -2.02 -6.54
CA GLU A 101 9.22 -0.81 -6.08
C GLU A 101 8.06 -1.10 -5.14
N ILE A 102 7.59 -0.02 -4.52
CA ILE A 102 6.32 0.05 -3.83
C ILE A 102 5.39 0.90 -4.69
N GLU A 103 4.24 0.36 -5.04
CA GLU A 103 3.08 1.06 -5.58
C GLU A 103 2.14 1.45 -4.43
N LEU A 104 1.75 2.71 -4.41
CA LEU A 104 0.79 3.25 -3.45
C LEU A 104 -0.43 3.80 -4.19
N ASP A 105 -1.61 3.21 -3.97
CA ASP A 105 -2.88 3.69 -4.53
C ASP A 105 -3.71 4.41 -3.48
N TYR A 106 -4.05 5.67 -3.77
CA TYR A 106 -4.70 6.57 -2.85
C TYR A 106 -6.20 6.70 -3.18
N ILE A 107 -7.07 6.52 -2.18
CA ILE A 107 -8.51 6.72 -2.35
C ILE A 107 -9.04 7.49 -1.15
N GLY A 108 -9.67 8.64 -1.38
CA GLY A 108 -10.18 9.47 -0.30
C GLY A 108 -10.73 10.80 -0.78
N ASN A 109 -11.34 11.54 0.15
CA ASN A 109 -11.88 12.87 -0.12
C ASN A 109 -10.85 14.00 0.07
N CYS A 110 -9.62 13.66 0.47
CA CYS A 110 -8.56 14.60 0.81
C CYS A 110 -7.25 14.33 0.06
N ILE A 111 -7.29 13.53 -1.02
CA ILE A 111 -6.10 13.18 -1.79
C ILE A 111 -5.61 14.39 -2.60
N GLU A 112 -4.35 14.75 -2.44
CA GLU A 112 -3.65 15.71 -3.28
C GLU A 112 -3.11 14.99 -4.52
N TYR A 113 -3.98 14.71 -5.50
CA TYR A 113 -3.62 13.86 -6.65
C TYR A 113 -2.34 14.34 -7.38
N PRO A 114 -1.35 13.45 -7.60
CA PRO A 114 -0.22 13.71 -8.48
C PRO A 114 -0.68 14.18 -9.87
N VAL A 115 0.00 15.21 -10.40
CA VAL A 115 -0.27 15.76 -11.74
C VAL A 115 1.04 15.97 -12.50
N ASP A 116 1.26 15.16 -13.53
CA ASP A 116 2.33 15.39 -14.50
C ASP A 116 1.82 16.35 -15.59
N LYS A 117 2.56 17.44 -15.80
CA LYS A 117 2.15 18.52 -16.69
C LYS A 117 2.97 18.49 -17.98
N TYR A 118 2.27 18.37 -19.10
CA TYR A 118 2.85 18.50 -20.44
C TYR A 118 2.13 19.62 -21.22
N PRO A 119 2.77 20.19 -22.26
CA PRO A 119 2.17 21.28 -23.04
C PRO A 119 0.78 20.95 -23.57
N GLU A 120 0.61 19.73 -24.09
CA GLU A 120 -0.61 19.26 -24.73
C GLU A 120 -1.66 18.75 -23.74
N ARG A 121 -1.26 18.05 -22.68
CA ARG A 121 -2.18 17.46 -21.68
C ARG A 121 -1.51 17.22 -20.33
N ASN A 122 -2.31 17.14 -19.29
CA ASN A 122 -1.87 16.67 -17.98
C ASN A 122 -2.25 15.19 -17.81
N TYR A 123 -1.47 14.49 -17.01
CA TYR A 123 -1.79 13.16 -16.51
C TYR A 123 -2.00 13.26 -15.01
N ILE A 124 -3.19 12.86 -14.56
CA ILE A 124 -3.57 12.86 -13.15
C ILE A 124 -3.73 11.41 -12.74
N THR A 125 -3.13 11.03 -11.62
CA THR A 125 -3.25 9.67 -11.10
C THR A 125 -3.49 9.69 -9.60
N ASN A 126 -4.09 8.64 -9.07
CA ASN A 126 -4.08 8.36 -7.63
C ASN A 126 -2.95 7.42 -7.20
N ALA A 127 -1.98 7.11 -8.06
CA ALA A 127 -0.88 6.21 -7.72
C ALA A 127 0.43 6.96 -7.49
N ASN A 128 1.33 6.37 -6.70
CA ASN A 128 2.71 6.80 -6.59
C ASN A 128 3.64 5.61 -6.39
N ASN A 129 4.73 5.59 -7.15
CA ASN A 129 5.74 4.54 -7.08
C ASN A 129 6.99 5.01 -6.30
N ILE A 130 7.57 4.09 -5.52
CA ILE A 130 8.77 4.31 -4.72
C ILE A 130 9.77 3.20 -5.06
N VAL A 131 10.89 3.56 -5.67
CA VAL A 131 11.91 2.59 -6.07
C VAL A 131 12.64 2.06 -4.82
N LEU A 132 12.67 0.74 -4.70
CA LEU A 132 13.40 -0.03 -3.68
C LEU A 132 14.76 -0.47 -4.21
N ILE A 133 14.81 -1.06 -5.40
CA ILE A 133 16.05 -1.47 -6.07
C ILE A 133 15.94 -0.96 -7.50
N ASP A 134 16.87 -0.12 -7.92
CA ASP A 134 16.87 0.47 -9.27
C ASP A 134 17.51 -0.47 -10.30
N SER A 135 17.34 -0.14 -11.58
CA SER A 135 17.87 -0.92 -12.69
C SER A 135 19.40 -1.00 -12.71
N ASP A 136 20.08 0.05 -12.23
CA ASP A 136 21.53 0.09 -12.16
C ASP A 136 22.05 -0.93 -11.14
N GLU A 137 21.38 -1.05 -10.00
CA GLU A 137 21.68 -2.04 -8.99
C GLU A 137 21.39 -3.46 -9.49
N TYR A 138 20.27 -3.70 -10.18
CA TYR A 138 20.01 -5.00 -10.78
C TYR A 138 21.07 -5.38 -11.81
N ALA A 139 21.46 -4.46 -12.71
CA ALA A 139 22.54 -4.69 -13.66
C ALA A 139 23.91 -4.93 -13.00
N ARG A 140 24.11 -4.41 -11.78
CA ARG A 140 25.34 -4.65 -11.00
C ARG A 140 25.39 -6.08 -10.46
N ILE A 141 24.28 -6.59 -9.95
CA ILE A 141 24.20 -7.90 -9.27
C ILE A 141 23.80 -9.05 -10.20
N GLU A 142 23.34 -8.76 -11.42
CA GLU A 142 22.94 -9.76 -12.40
C GLU A 142 24.11 -10.71 -12.73
N ASN A 143 23.79 -12.00 -12.84
CA ASN A 143 24.70 -13.03 -13.28
C ASN A 143 25.14 -12.75 -14.72
N LYS A 144 26.44 -12.57 -14.94
CA LYS A 144 27.02 -12.34 -16.27
C LYS A 144 27.61 -13.59 -16.89
N GLN A 145 27.62 -14.70 -16.14
CA GLN A 145 28.17 -15.96 -16.59
C GLN A 145 27.06 -16.75 -17.30
N ALA A 146 27.03 -16.63 -18.62
CA ALA A 146 26.22 -17.48 -19.47
C ALA A 146 26.93 -18.82 -19.73
N GLY A 147 26.17 -19.91 -19.72
CA GLY A 147 26.57 -21.22 -20.23
C GLY A 147 25.48 -21.75 -21.17
N ASN A 148 25.74 -22.82 -21.92
CA ASN A 148 24.78 -23.34 -22.90
C ASN A 148 23.38 -23.63 -22.31
N ASP A 149 23.30 -23.93 -21.02
CA ASP A 149 22.06 -24.28 -20.30
C ASP A 149 21.75 -23.33 -19.12
N LEU A 150 22.51 -22.24 -18.94
CA LEU A 150 22.30 -21.27 -17.85
C LEU A 150 21.92 -19.92 -18.45
N GLU A 151 20.65 -19.56 -18.31
CA GLU A 151 20.14 -18.22 -18.63
C GLU A 151 20.69 -17.21 -17.62
N THR A 152 20.97 -15.99 -18.07
CA THR A 152 21.51 -14.92 -17.22
C THR A 152 20.44 -13.95 -16.76
N PHE A 153 19.37 -13.83 -17.55
CA PHE A 153 18.31 -12.86 -17.34
C PHE A 153 17.66 -13.02 -15.96
N GLU A 154 17.71 -11.92 -15.20
CA GLU A 154 17.06 -11.76 -13.89
C GLU A 154 17.49 -12.77 -12.82
N LEU A 155 18.70 -13.33 -12.96
CA LEU A 155 19.34 -14.15 -11.93
C LEU A 155 20.48 -13.37 -11.26
N ILE A 156 20.60 -13.47 -9.94
CA ILE A 156 21.66 -12.79 -9.18
C ILE A 156 22.95 -13.62 -9.22
N ASP A 157 24.10 -12.96 -9.46
CA ASP A 157 25.43 -13.59 -9.47
C ASP A 157 25.75 -14.22 -8.11
N GLU A 158 26.26 -15.46 -8.12
CA GLU A 158 26.54 -16.25 -6.91
C GLU A 158 27.61 -15.62 -5.99
N ASN A 159 28.42 -14.71 -6.53
CA ASN A 159 29.46 -14.01 -5.78
C ASN A 159 28.96 -12.72 -5.14
N THR A 160 27.74 -12.28 -5.44
CA THR A 160 27.11 -11.12 -4.79
C THR A 160 27.12 -11.31 -3.27
N LYS A 161 27.54 -10.27 -2.55
CA LYS A 161 27.59 -10.28 -1.06
C LYS A 161 26.61 -9.31 -0.45
N GLU A 162 26.26 -8.26 -1.18
CA GLU A 162 25.39 -7.20 -0.73
C GLU A 162 24.57 -6.63 -1.90
N ILE A 163 23.35 -6.23 -1.57
CA ILE A 163 22.40 -5.62 -2.49
C ILE A 163 22.00 -4.26 -1.93
N LYS A 164 21.97 -3.26 -2.79
CA LYS A 164 21.55 -1.91 -2.48
C LYS A 164 20.03 -1.83 -2.52
N VAL A 165 19.42 -1.74 -1.35
CA VAL A 165 17.98 -1.45 -1.20
C VAL A 165 17.85 0.01 -0.76
N ARG A 166 17.29 0.84 -1.64
CA ARG A 166 17.19 2.30 -1.56
C ARG A 166 18.60 2.89 -1.46
N ASN A 167 18.96 3.44 -0.30
CA ASN A 167 20.27 4.03 -0.03
C ASN A 167 21.10 3.19 0.94
N LYS A 168 20.78 1.91 1.14
CA LYS A 168 21.44 1.02 2.10
C LYS A 168 21.93 -0.25 1.40
N LEU A 169 23.16 -0.64 1.71
CA LEU A 169 23.68 -1.97 1.36
C LEU A 169 23.24 -2.97 2.42
N ILE A 170 22.61 -4.05 1.98
CA ILE A 170 22.08 -5.13 2.83
C ILE A 170 22.80 -6.43 2.44
N PRO A 171 23.22 -7.27 3.40
CA PRO A 171 23.79 -8.58 3.07
C PRO A 171 22.84 -9.42 2.21
N PHE A 172 23.37 -10.00 1.13
CA PHE A 172 22.61 -10.89 0.25
C PHE A 172 22.70 -12.33 0.76
N ASN A 173 21.53 -12.97 0.92
CA ASN A 173 21.47 -14.40 1.16
C ASN A 173 21.45 -15.15 -0.18
N ASN A 174 22.57 -15.79 -0.52
CA ASN A 174 22.70 -16.62 -1.72
C ASN A 174 22.40 -18.12 -1.47
N ASN A 175 21.92 -18.50 -0.28
CA ASN A 175 21.57 -19.88 0.01
C ASN A 175 20.12 -20.17 -0.42
N TYR A 176 19.94 -20.74 -1.61
CA TYR A 176 18.61 -21.06 -2.15
C TYR A 176 17.72 -21.89 -1.20
N LYS A 177 18.32 -22.73 -0.34
CA LYS A 177 17.55 -23.56 0.61
C LYS A 177 16.77 -22.72 1.62
N ASP A 178 17.24 -21.50 1.91
CA ASP A 178 16.52 -20.59 2.79
C ASP A 178 15.28 -20.00 2.13
N TYR A 179 15.27 -19.90 0.80
CA TYR A 179 14.12 -19.48 -0.02
C TYR A 179 13.10 -20.63 -0.13
N GLU A 180 13.56 -21.84 -0.46
CA GLU A 180 12.71 -23.03 -0.52
C GLU A 180 12.03 -23.31 0.84
N LYS A 181 12.74 -23.11 1.96
CA LYS A 181 12.21 -23.31 3.33
C LYS A 181 10.99 -22.44 3.63
N ILE A 182 10.91 -21.25 3.05
CA ILE A 182 9.79 -20.34 3.22
C ILE A 182 8.78 -20.44 2.07
N GLY A 183 8.91 -21.44 1.20
CA GLY A 183 7.96 -21.74 0.14
C GLY A 183 8.14 -20.88 -1.11
N ILE A 184 9.33 -20.34 -1.36
CA ILE A 184 9.69 -19.74 -2.65
C ILE A 184 10.25 -20.85 -3.54
N GLU A 185 9.57 -21.09 -4.65
CA GLU A 185 10.01 -22.04 -5.68
C GLU A 185 10.88 -21.31 -6.68
N LEU A 186 12.16 -21.68 -6.73
CA LEU A 186 13.08 -21.08 -7.69
C LEU A 186 12.81 -21.62 -9.09
N ARG A 187 13.10 -20.80 -10.09
CA ARG A 187 13.15 -21.22 -11.49
C ARG A 187 14.10 -22.41 -11.63
N ASP A 188 13.59 -23.53 -12.16
CA ASP A 188 14.34 -24.78 -12.35
C ASP A 188 14.83 -24.94 -13.80
N TYR A 189 13.98 -24.62 -14.79
CA TYR A 189 14.36 -24.60 -16.20
C TYR A 189 15.42 -23.52 -16.42
N ASP A 190 16.50 -23.83 -17.13
CA ASP A 190 17.65 -22.94 -17.42
C ASP A 190 18.41 -22.33 -16.22
N ASN A 191 18.22 -22.86 -15.01
CA ASN A 191 18.91 -22.42 -13.79
C ASN A 191 19.54 -23.60 -13.02
N PRO A 192 20.46 -24.37 -13.64
CA PRO A 192 21.07 -25.55 -12.99
C PRO A 192 21.86 -25.23 -11.72
N LYS A 193 22.21 -23.95 -11.50
CA LYS A 193 22.93 -23.47 -10.32
C LYS A 193 22.01 -23.05 -9.16
N LYS A 194 20.70 -23.03 -9.36
CA LYS A 194 19.72 -22.52 -8.37
C LYS A 194 20.06 -21.10 -7.90
N LEU A 195 20.40 -20.22 -8.84
CA LEU A 195 20.59 -18.80 -8.54
C LEU A 195 19.24 -18.18 -8.18
N ILE A 196 19.28 -17.13 -7.37
CA ILE A 196 18.10 -16.42 -6.90
C ILE A 196 17.60 -15.47 -7.98
N GLY A 197 16.31 -15.51 -8.30
CA GLY A 197 15.66 -14.57 -9.20
C GLY A 197 15.45 -13.19 -8.57
N PHE A 198 15.27 -12.16 -9.41
CA PHE A 198 14.99 -10.80 -8.92
C PHE A 198 13.68 -10.71 -8.13
N GLY A 199 12.60 -11.36 -8.59
CA GLY A 199 11.34 -11.45 -7.86
C GLY A 199 11.43 -12.28 -6.57
N ASP A 200 12.15 -13.42 -6.62
CA ASP A 200 12.39 -14.30 -5.46
C ASP A 200 13.06 -13.55 -4.31
N LEU A 201 14.01 -12.67 -4.62
CA LEU A 201 14.66 -11.80 -3.64
C LEU A 201 13.65 -10.93 -2.88
N ILE A 202 12.72 -10.30 -3.60
CA ILE A 202 11.75 -9.39 -2.98
C ILE A 202 10.74 -10.16 -2.14
N ARG A 203 10.28 -11.32 -2.61
CA ARG A 203 9.46 -12.24 -1.80
C ARG A 203 10.19 -12.72 -0.55
N TYR A 204 11.47 -13.04 -0.66
CA TYR A 204 12.28 -13.41 0.51
C TYR A 204 12.37 -12.27 1.52
N PHE A 205 12.65 -11.03 1.06
CA PHE A 205 12.64 -9.86 1.93
C PHE A 205 11.29 -9.62 2.59
N ASN A 206 10.17 -9.84 1.88
CA ASN A 206 8.83 -9.75 2.49
C ASN A 206 8.67 -10.72 3.66
N GLU A 207 9.12 -11.96 3.51
CA GLU A 207 8.94 -13.00 4.53
C GLU A 207 9.87 -12.82 5.74
N ILE A 208 11.12 -12.38 5.54
CA ILE A 208 12.11 -12.28 6.63
C ILE A 208 12.21 -10.90 7.27
N ASN A 209 11.89 -9.84 6.53
CA ASN A 209 11.93 -8.46 7.02
C ASN A 209 11.00 -7.55 6.18
N PRO A 210 9.67 -7.67 6.35
CA PRO A 210 8.70 -6.91 5.57
C PRO A 210 8.98 -5.39 5.57
N SER A 211 9.48 -4.85 6.70
CA SER A 211 9.76 -3.42 6.85
C SER A 211 10.81 -2.88 5.87
N LEU A 212 11.66 -3.76 5.30
CA LEU A 212 12.67 -3.37 4.31
C LEU A 212 12.04 -2.92 2.98
N ILE A 213 10.91 -3.53 2.63
CA ILE A 213 10.23 -3.32 1.33
C ILE A 213 8.88 -2.61 1.49
N SER A 214 8.51 -2.19 2.70
CA SER A 214 7.30 -1.42 2.96
C SER A 214 7.52 0.09 2.89
N ALA A 215 6.45 0.84 2.68
CA ALA A 215 6.54 2.29 2.68
C ALA A 215 6.66 2.81 4.12
N SER A 216 7.44 3.87 4.28
CA SER A 216 7.45 4.65 5.52
C SER A 216 6.18 5.49 5.64
N GLU A 217 5.85 5.90 6.86
CA GLU A 217 4.69 6.75 7.11
C GLU A 217 4.77 8.10 6.35
N GLU A 218 5.97 8.67 6.23
CA GLU A 218 6.19 9.91 5.45
C GLU A 218 5.92 9.70 3.96
N GLU A 219 6.30 8.54 3.42
CA GLU A 219 6.04 8.18 2.02
C GLU A 219 4.55 7.95 1.75
N ILE A 220 3.86 7.23 2.65
CA ILE A 220 2.41 7.02 2.58
C ILE A 220 1.66 8.35 2.71
N LYS A 221 2.17 9.29 3.52
CA LYS A 221 1.54 10.60 3.72
C LYS A 221 1.83 11.63 2.63
N LYS A 222 2.56 11.27 1.57
CA LYS A 222 2.99 12.21 0.53
C LYS A 222 1.83 12.99 -0.11
N TYR A 223 0.68 12.35 -0.32
CA TYR A 223 -0.49 12.94 -0.98
C TYR A 223 -1.75 12.98 -0.11
N ILE A 224 -1.58 12.90 1.22
CA ILE A 224 -2.67 13.11 2.18
C ILE A 224 -2.25 14.15 3.23
N PRO A 225 -3.20 14.85 3.89
CA PRO A 225 -2.84 15.87 4.87
C PRO A 225 -1.94 15.32 5.98
N LYS A 226 -0.81 15.98 6.24
CA LYS A 226 0.20 15.48 7.20
C LYS A 226 -0.36 15.25 8.61
N ASN A 227 -1.31 16.09 9.01
CA ASN A 227 -1.99 16.04 10.30
C ASN A 227 -3.14 15.00 10.34
N LEU A 228 -3.51 14.40 9.21
CA LEU A 228 -4.55 13.37 9.19
C LEU A 228 -4.09 12.17 10.01
N LYS A 229 -4.96 11.73 10.92
CA LYS A 229 -4.62 10.69 11.89
C LYS A 229 -4.70 9.32 11.25
N LYS A 230 -3.63 8.52 11.41
CA LYS A 230 -3.65 7.09 11.11
C LYS A 230 -4.55 6.38 12.11
N LEU A 231 -5.52 5.62 11.62
CA LEU A 231 -6.38 4.77 12.44
C LEU A 231 -5.74 3.40 12.64
N MET A 232 -5.34 2.74 11.55
CA MET A 232 -4.70 1.43 11.58
C MET A 232 -4.00 1.09 10.26
N THR A 233 -3.26 -0.01 10.27
CA THR A 233 -2.80 -0.73 9.08
C THR A 233 -3.36 -2.14 9.14
N ILE A 234 -3.80 -2.65 8.00
CA ILE A 234 -4.34 -3.99 7.83
C ILE A 234 -3.33 -4.76 6.97
N ASP A 235 -2.68 -5.74 7.58
CA ASP A 235 -1.68 -6.61 6.95
C ASP A 235 -2.31 -7.89 6.37
N GLU A 236 -3.45 -8.31 6.92
CA GLU A 236 -4.15 -9.54 6.56
C GLU A 236 -5.59 -9.21 6.16
N PHE A 237 -5.96 -9.52 4.92
CA PHE A 237 -7.30 -9.28 4.39
C PHE A 237 -7.66 -10.28 3.30
N HIS A 238 -8.97 -10.44 3.09
CA HIS A 238 -9.49 -11.20 1.96
C HIS A 238 -9.57 -10.29 0.73
N TYR A 239 -9.03 -10.76 -0.38
CA TYR A 239 -9.02 -10.12 -1.69
C TYR A 239 -9.76 -11.00 -2.69
N ASP A 240 -10.67 -10.38 -3.43
CA ASP A 240 -11.37 -10.97 -4.57
C ASP A 240 -11.40 -9.95 -5.72
N PRO A 241 -10.61 -10.15 -6.78
CA PRO A 241 -10.54 -9.22 -7.91
C PRO A 241 -11.79 -9.28 -8.80
N SER A 242 -12.68 -10.26 -8.63
CA SER A 242 -13.86 -10.46 -9.48
C SER A 242 -15.11 -9.72 -8.98
N THR A 243 -15.09 -9.25 -7.73
CA THR A 243 -16.24 -8.66 -7.05
C THR A 243 -15.98 -7.19 -6.74
N SER A 244 -16.93 -6.29 -7.01
CA SER A 244 -16.78 -4.88 -6.64
C SER A 244 -16.62 -4.67 -5.11
N PRO A 245 -15.79 -3.73 -4.66
CA PRO A 245 -15.54 -3.47 -3.25
C PRO A 245 -16.80 -3.35 -2.37
N SER A 246 -17.83 -2.64 -2.83
CA SER A 246 -19.09 -2.45 -2.10
C SER A 246 -19.85 -3.74 -1.76
N LYS A 247 -19.52 -4.86 -2.42
CA LYS A 247 -20.13 -6.16 -2.17
C LYS A 247 -19.32 -7.02 -1.20
N GLN A 248 -18.02 -6.76 -1.05
CA GLN A 248 -17.14 -7.58 -0.20
C GLN A 248 -17.17 -7.14 1.26
N GLU A 249 -16.94 -8.08 2.18
CA GLU A 249 -16.88 -7.80 3.62
C GLU A 249 -15.72 -6.87 3.97
N THR A 250 -14.52 -7.14 3.44
CA THR A 250 -13.28 -6.38 3.66
C THR A 250 -13.53 -4.87 3.62
N TYR A 251 -14.11 -4.38 2.52
CA TYR A 251 -14.30 -2.95 2.31
C TYR A 251 -15.48 -2.36 3.10
N LYS A 252 -16.51 -3.16 3.43
CA LYS A 252 -17.59 -2.74 4.35
C LYS A 252 -17.08 -2.55 5.77
N LEU A 253 -16.16 -3.40 6.22
CA LEU A 253 -15.51 -3.22 7.52
C LEU A 253 -14.62 -1.96 7.52
N ILE A 254 -13.86 -1.75 6.45
CA ILE A 254 -13.02 -0.55 6.28
C ILE A 254 -13.87 0.73 6.31
N SER A 255 -14.97 0.80 5.55
CA SER A 255 -15.83 1.99 5.51
C SER A 255 -16.42 2.31 6.89
N LYS A 256 -16.86 1.28 7.62
CA LYS A 256 -17.35 1.39 9.00
C LYS A 256 -16.28 1.91 9.96
N ILE A 257 -15.04 1.40 9.86
CA ILE A 257 -13.92 1.88 10.68
C ILE A 257 -13.64 3.36 10.39
N LEU A 258 -13.62 3.78 9.13
CA LEU A 258 -13.35 5.18 8.76
C LEU A 258 -14.42 6.15 9.28
N VAL A 259 -15.70 5.78 9.20
CA VAL A 259 -16.82 6.63 9.68
C VAL A 259 -16.88 6.68 11.21
N THR A 260 -16.71 5.54 11.86
CA THR A 260 -16.80 5.46 13.33
C THR A 260 -15.49 5.82 14.04
N LYS A 261 -14.37 5.82 13.30
CA LYS A 261 -12.99 5.88 13.80
C LYS A 261 -12.67 4.80 14.85
N ASN A 262 -13.45 3.72 14.87
CA ASN A 262 -13.31 2.62 15.82
C ASN A 262 -12.74 1.38 15.13
N THR A 263 -11.46 1.12 15.37
CA THR A 263 -10.74 -0.02 14.80
C THR A 263 -11.20 -1.37 15.36
N SER A 264 -11.97 -1.40 16.47
CA SER A 264 -12.54 -2.64 17.01
C SER A 264 -13.58 -3.30 16.10
N TYR A 265 -13.99 -2.62 15.03
CA TYR A 265 -14.85 -3.20 14.00
C TYR A 265 -14.10 -4.08 13.00
N TRP A 266 -12.76 -4.05 12.98
CA TRP A 266 -11.99 -4.98 12.16
C TRP A 266 -12.09 -6.40 12.74
N LYS A 267 -13.05 -7.16 12.20
CA LYS A 267 -13.35 -8.55 12.57
C LYS A 267 -13.78 -9.29 11.29
N PRO A 268 -12.88 -9.52 10.34
CA PRO A 268 -13.22 -10.25 9.12
C PRO A 268 -13.71 -11.66 9.47
N SER A 269 -14.72 -12.13 8.74
CA SER A 269 -15.21 -13.51 8.85
C SER A 269 -14.59 -14.44 7.80
N LEU A 270 -14.09 -13.87 6.70
CA LEU A 270 -13.29 -14.58 5.70
C LEU A 270 -11.81 -14.64 6.11
N GLU A 271 -11.16 -15.76 5.83
CA GLU A 271 -9.72 -15.89 5.98
C GLU A 271 -8.99 -14.97 5.00
N SER A 272 -7.88 -14.41 5.46
CA SER A 272 -7.00 -13.61 4.61
C SER A 272 -6.36 -14.48 3.54
N ASN A 273 -6.38 -14.00 2.30
CA ASN A 273 -5.72 -14.66 1.17
C ASN A 273 -4.73 -13.71 0.46
N ASN A 274 -4.45 -12.51 0.98
CA ASN A 274 -3.60 -11.52 0.34
C ASN A 274 -2.08 -11.86 0.33
N ASN A 275 -1.66 -12.99 0.88
CA ASN A 275 -0.28 -13.46 0.73
C ASN A 275 0.03 -13.74 -0.76
N TRP A 276 1.21 -13.34 -1.23
CA TRP A 276 1.63 -13.49 -2.63
C TRP A 276 1.57 -14.94 -3.15
N LYS A 277 1.68 -15.95 -2.27
CA LYS A 277 1.57 -17.38 -2.63
C LYS A 277 0.21 -17.77 -3.18
N ASN A 278 -0.82 -16.97 -2.95
CA ASN A 278 -2.18 -17.26 -3.39
C ASN A 278 -2.52 -16.63 -4.76
N TRP A 279 -1.59 -15.88 -5.36
CA TRP A 279 -1.85 -15.05 -6.53
C TRP A 279 -0.76 -15.22 -7.60
N GLU A 280 -1.18 -15.33 -8.86
CA GLU A 280 -0.26 -15.37 -9.99
C GLU A 280 0.05 -13.94 -10.44
N SER A 281 1.32 -13.53 -10.42
CA SER A 281 1.73 -12.16 -10.73
C SER A 281 3.10 -12.14 -11.42
N GLY A 282 3.37 -11.10 -12.22
CA GLY A 282 4.65 -10.95 -12.94
C GLY A 282 4.87 -11.88 -14.14
N ASN A 283 3.81 -12.46 -14.70
CA ASN A 283 3.88 -13.46 -15.77
C ASN A 283 3.85 -12.89 -17.22
N LEU A 284 3.92 -11.56 -17.43
CA LEU A 284 3.80 -10.90 -18.76
C LEU A 284 5.05 -10.12 -19.22
#